data_AF-T0S9H4-F1
#
_entry.id   AF-T0S9H4-F1
#
_cell.length_a   1.000
_cell.length_b   1.000
_cell.length_c   1.000
_cell.angle_alpha   90.00
_cell.angle_beta   90.00
_cell.angle_gamma   90.00
#
_symmetry.space_group_name_H-M   'P 1'
#
loop_
_entity.id
_entity.type
_entity.pdbx_description
1 polymer ?
#
loop_
_entity_poly.entity_id
_entity_poly.type
_entity_poly.pdbx_seq_one_letter_code
_entity_poly.pdbx_strand_id
1 'polypeptide(L)'
;MEMKRKHTTANEGPLPVEACACGVKGKTRKRDAENTHANAGDGNDSENDDDDANENDAERGDDGAAAPLVVAQQPLTKPRPRMRNPGNLLLDLSTMEPHPSPTHSGKKIDYANVCSRVTDFLYVGGAVVAAKHETLLGHGITHIINCAGTVTPDYFPHLFSYYHLRLRDHATQDIHRHFYNVFHFIDAAREANGKVFVHCVKGISRSPTMAIAYLMAREQLGLYPALERVRASRPVIDPNAGFIFQLNEWDSLRQQARKQVTIFRIEASFSDDDDGADDESHPLIIGPMTPQQLVSISPEVATVLDEHHESCFVVLSMDTNYCSLWCGRDVSDSLVASGRAAMRLLQTYEAFPLTFEVVQSGRESATFWSVVAPEADVGVRDDDGAATRGDDRPSSCLSPS
;
A
#
# COMPACT_ATOMS: atom_id res chain seq x y z
N MET A 1 -16.97 -38.15 58.70
CA MET A 1 -18.14 -37.26 58.46
C MET A 1 -17.66 -36.07 57.68
N GLU A 2 -18.24 -35.87 56.50
CA GLU A 2 -17.79 -34.90 55.50
C GLU A 2 -18.81 -33.75 55.48
N MET A 3 -18.39 -32.48 55.60
CA MET A 3 -19.28 -31.34 55.43
C MET A 3 -18.71 -30.30 54.47
N LYS A 4 -19.45 -30.14 53.38
CA LYS A 4 -19.15 -29.33 52.19
C LYS A 4 -19.14 -27.84 52.53
N ARG A 5 -18.17 -27.09 51.97
CA ARG A 5 -18.34 -25.66 51.68
C ARG A 5 -18.74 -25.49 50.21
N LYS A 6 -19.74 -24.65 49.96
CA LYS A 6 -20.23 -24.34 48.62
C LYS A 6 -19.42 -23.19 48.02
N HIS A 7 -19.01 -23.31 46.76
CA HIS A 7 -18.67 -22.15 45.93
C HIS A 7 -19.88 -21.77 45.08
N THR A 8 -20.17 -20.48 45.01
CA THR A 8 -21.07 -19.85 44.04
C THR A 8 -20.26 -18.81 43.28
N THR A 9 -20.25 -18.91 41.95
CA THR A 9 -19.55 -18.00 41.05
C THR A 9 -20.36 -16.73 40.82
N ALA A 10 -19.73 -15.57 40.98
CA ALA A 10 -20.25 -14.31 40.47
C ALA A 10 -19.63 -14.04 39.08
N ASN A 11 -20.45 -13.51 38.17
CA ASN A 11 -20.10 -13.24 36.78
C ASN A 11 -20.15 -11.74 36.56
N GLU A 12 -19.00 -11.09 36.39
CA GLU A 12 -18.91 -9.65 36.12
C GLU A 12 -18.51 -9.43 34.66
N GLY A 13 -19.43 -8.83 33.89
CA GLY A 13 -19.19 -8.43 32.51
C GLY A 13 -18.56 -7.03 32.41
N PRO A 14 -17.91 -6.69 31.29
CA PRO A 14 -17.24 -5.41 31.12
C PRO A 14 -18.21 -4.23 30.95
N LEU A 15 -17.75 -3.05 31.38
CA LEU A 15 -18.47 -1.77 31.38
C LEU A 15 -18.61 -1.17 29.95
N PRO A 16 -19.60 -0.31 29.70
CA PRO A 16 -19.86 0.25 28.38
C PRO A 16 -18.88 1.37 28.00
N VAL A 17 -18.54 1.43 26.71
CA VAL A 17 -17.85 2.58 26.08
C VAL A 17 -18.88 3.59 25.57
N GLU A 18 -18.61 4.88 25.76
CA GLU A 18 -19.53 5.95 25.37
C GLU A 18 -19.56 6.16 23.84
N ALA A 19 -20.77 6.24 23.28
CA ALA A 19 -20.97 6.50 21.86
C ALA A 19 -20.92 8.01 21.56
N CYS A 20 -20.00 8.43 20.69
CA CYS A 20 -19.92 9.82 20.24
C CYS A 20 -21.04 10.13 19.24
N ALA A 21 -22.01 10.94 19.65
CA ALA A 21 -23.21 11.24 18.85
C ALA A 21 -23.04 12.50 17.99
N CYS A 22 -22.59 12.36 16.74
CA CYS A 22 -22.66 13.43 15.74
C CYS A 22 -24.08 13.58 15.17
N GLY A 23 -24.80 14.61 15.64
CA GLY A 23 -26.20 14.83 15.27
C GLY A 23 -26.38 15.52 13.91
N VAL A 24 -27.01 14.82 12.96
CA VAL A 24 -27.44 15.38 11.67
C VAL A 24 -28.56 16.40 11.87
N LYS A 25 -28.25 17.70 11.71
CA LYS A 25 -29.26 18.77 11.70
C LYS A 25 -29.75 19.05 10.28
N GLY A 26 -30.92 18.50 9.95
CA GLY A 26 -31.61 18.84 8.70
C GLY A 26 -31.98 20.33 8.59
N LYS A 27 -31.85 20.90 7.40
CA LYS A 27 -32.43 22.20 7.04
C LYS A 27 -33.13 22.13 5.69
N THR A 28 -34.45 22.11 5.74
CA THR A 28 -35.34 22.39 4.61
C THR A 28 -35.11 23.80 4.07
N ARG A 29 -34.88 23.93 2.76
CA ARG A 29 -35.16 25.16 2.01
C ARG A 29 -35.79 24.85 0.66
N LYS A 30 -37.08 25.19 0.52
CA LYS A 30 -37.70 25.46 -0.77
C LYS A 30 -36.97 26.62 -1.45
N ARG A 31 -36.87 26.57 -2.77
CA ARG A 31 -37.06 27.76 -3.61
C ARG A 31 -37.45 27.36 -5.03
N ASP A 32 -38.68 27.72 -5.40
CA ASP A 32 -39.16 27.69 -6.77
C ASP A 32 -38.58 28.89 -7.54
N ALA A 33 -38.22 28.71 -8.81
CA ALA A 33 -38.09 29.78 -9.81
C ALA A 33 -38.13 29.19 -11.23
N GLU A 34 -38.93 29.79 -12.11
CA GLU A 34 -39.25 29.27 -13.44
C GLU A 34 -38.35 29.84 -14.55
N ASN A 35 -38.10 29.01 -15.57
CA ASN A 35 -38.22 29.31 -17.01
C ASN A 35 -37.36 30.42 -17.67
N THR A 36 -36.64 30.06 -18.73
CA THR A 36 -36.78 30.71 -20.07
C THR A 36 -36.19 29.87 -21.21
N HIS A 37 -36.86 29.88 -22.38
CA HIS A 37 -36.49 29.19 -23.63
C HIS A 37 -35.57 30.04 -24.54
N ALA A 38 -34.65 29.37 -25.24
CA ALA A 38 -34.25 29.58 -26.67
C ALA A 38 -33.17 28.51 -27.00
N ASN A 39 -33.32 27.47 -27.85
CA ASN A 39 -33.95 27.22 -29.16
C ASN A 39 -33.05 27.46 -30.40
N ALA A 40 -32.96 26.40 -31.21
CA ALA A 40 -32.56 26.29 -32.63
C ALA A 40 -31.09 26.48 -33.05
N GLY A 41 -30.62 25.53 -33.88
CA GLY A 41 -29.31 25.54 -34.53
C GLY A 41 -28.97 24.22 -35.24
N ASP A 42 -29.78 23.80 -36.22
CA ASP A 42 -29.44 22.68 -37.12
C ASP A 42 -28.16 22.98 -37.93
N GLY A 43 -27.37 21.94 -38.24
CA GLY A 43 -26.18 22.05 -39.11
C GLY A 43 -25.63 20.66 -39.44
N ASN A 44 -25.78 20.26 -40.70
CA ASN A 44 -25.48 18.90 -41.19
C ASN A 44 -24.09 18.83 -41.86
N ASP A 45 -23.71 17.61 -42.25
CA ASP A 45 -22.82 17.25 -43.38
C ASP A 45 -21.31 16.99 -43.19
N SER A 46 -20.92 15.93 -43.90
CA SER A 46 -19.63 15.61 -44.55
C SER A 46 -18.39 15.24 -43.70
N GLU A 47 -18.11 13.94 -43.75
CA GLU A 47 -16.83 13.35 -44.16
C GLU A 47 -15.79 14.32 -44.77
N ASN A 48 -14.53 14.16 -44.35
CA ASN A 48 -13.38 14.11 -45.27
C ASN A 48 -12.25 13.31 -44.58
N ASP A 49 -11.77 12.28 -45.28
CA ASP A 49 -10.39 11.84 -45.14
C ASP A 49 -9.45 12.94 -45.64
N ASP A 50 -8.24 13.03 -45.11
CA ASP A 50 -7.03 13.26 -45.91
C ASP A 50 -5.78 13.02 -45.05
N ASP A 51 -4.89 12.16 -45.56
CA ASP A 51 -3.51 12.04 -45.12
C ASP A 51 -2.74 13.32 -45.51
N ASP A 52 -1.82 13.80 -44.68
CA ASP A 52 -0.57 14.38 -45.21
C ASP A 52 0.55 14.58 -44.18
N ALA A 53 1.77 14.82 -44.71
CA ALA A 53 2.98 15.33 -44.05
C ALA A 53 3.80 14.37 -43.13
N ASN A 54 5.12 14.24 -43.26
CA ASN A 54 6.02 14.76 -44.31
C ASN A 54 7.39 14.06 -44.38
N GLU A 55 7.99 14.05 -45.57
CA GLU A 55 9.44 13.91 -45.82
C GLU A 55 10.07 15.31 -46.00
N ASN A 56 11.34 15.61 -45.73
CA ASN A 56 12.52 14.81 -45.34
C ASN A 56 13.49 15.75 -44.58
N ASP A 57 14.62 15.23 -44.06
CA ASP A 57 15.92 15.87 -44.34
C ASP A 57 17.11 14.95 -44.03
N ALA A 58 18.18 15.05 -44.83
CA ALA A 58 19.27 14.08 -44.87
C ALA A 58 20.64 14.71 -45.17
N GLU A 59 21.70 14.18 -44.55
CA GLU A 59 23.09 14.28 -45.02
C GLU A 59 23.78 12.91 -44.83
N ARG A 60 24.22 12.26 -45.92
CA ARG A 60 25.61 12.17 -46.44
C ARG A 60 26.61 11.55 -45.45
N GLY A 61 27.43 10.56 -45.81
CA GLY A 61 27.65 9.73 -47.02
C GLY A 61 28.56 8.57 -46.56
N ASP A 62 29.21 7.69 -47.32
CA ASP A 62 29.40 7.32 -48.72
C ASP A 62 30.25 6.01 -48.66
N ASP A 63 30.45 5.36 -49.81
CA ASP A 63 31.38 4.25 -50.14
C ASP A 63 30.85 2.81 -50.11
N GLY A 64 31.03 2.08 -51.24
CA GLY A 64 31.04 0.60 -51.19
C GLY A 64 30.51 -0.23 -52.37
N ALA A 65 30.55 0.25 -53.62
CA ALA A 65 30.67 -0.54 -54.86
C ALA A 65 29.92 -1.91 -55.06
N ALA A 66 29.00 -1.88 -56.04
CA ALA A 66 28.84 -2.84 -57.16
C ALA A 66 28.37 -4.30 -56.92
N ALA A 67 27.39 -4.68 -57.75
CA ALA A 67 26.73 -5.99 -57.83
C ALA A 67 27.29 -6.84 -59.01
N PRO A 68 26.56 -7.86 -59.53
CA PRO A 68 26.20 -9.16 -58.94
C PRO A 68 26.76 -10.33 -59.80
N LEU A 69 26.54 -11.61 -59.42
CA LEU A 69 26.08 -12.69 -60.34
C LEU A 69 25.97 -14.11 -59.72
N VAL A 70 24.95 -14.84 -60.20
CA VAL A 70 24.71 -16.31 -60.20
C VAL A 70 24.65 -17.07 -58.87
N VAL A 71 23.46 -17.62 -58.60
CA VAL A 71 23.21 -18.71 -57.64
C VAL A 71 23.56 -20.06 -58.27
N ALA A 72 24.42 -20.84 -57.61
CA ALA A 72 24.63 -22.27 -57.90
C ALA A 72 24.50 -23.07 -56.60
N GLN A 73 23.64 -24.10 -56.60
CA GLN A 73 23.38 -24.94 -55.43
C GLN A 73 24.42 -26.06 -55.30
N GLN A 74 25.01 -26.25 -54.11
CA GLN A 74 25.71 -27.49 -53.72
C GLN A 74 25.48 -27.82 -52.23
N PRO A 75 25.61 -29.11 -51.82
CA PRO A 75 24.82 -29.65 -50.69
C PRO A 75 25.49 -29.62 -49.31
N LEU A 76 24.62 -29.72 -48.29
CA LEU A 76 24.94 -29.73 -46.86
C LEU A 76 25.93 -30.83 -46.45
N THR A 77 27.01 -30.44 -45.75
CA THR A 77 27.92 -31.36 -45.05
C THR A 77 27.64 -31.37 -43.54
N LYS A 78 27.75 -32.54 -42.90
CA LYS A 78 27.34 -32.74 -41.50
C LYS A 78 28.37 -32.16 -40.52
N PRO A 79 27.98 -31.36 -39.51
CA PRO A 79 28.91 -30.85 -38.50
C PRO A 79 29.35 -31.96 -37.53
N ARG A 80 30.62 -31.94 -37.12
CA ARG A 80 31.20 -32.84 -36.11
C ARG A 80 30.66 -32.53 -34.71
N PRO A 81 30.52 -33.52 -33.82
CA PRO A 81 30.02 -33.29 -32.46
C PRO A 81 31.02 -32.47 -31.63
N ARG A 82 30.54 -31.38 -31.02
CA ARG A 82 31.29 -30.62 -30.01
C ARG A 82 31.26 -31.36 -28.68
N MET A 83 32.41 -31.47 -28.01
CA MET A 83 32.49 -31.99 -26.64
C MET A 83 31.68 -31.08 -25.70
N ARG A 84 30.85 -31.68 -24.83
CA ARG A 84 30.04 -30.94 -23.85
C ARG A 84 30.83 -30.73 -22.56
N ASN A 85 30.81 -29.50 -22.03
CA ASN A 85 31.22 -29.22 -20.64
C ASN A 85 30.27 -29.96 -19.65
N PRO A 86 30.79 -30.51 -18.55
CA PRO A 86 29.98 -31.09 -17.48
C PRO A 86 29.51 -29.96 -16.55
N GLY A 87 28.25 -29.52 -16.70
CA GLY A 87 27.72 -28.42 -15.86
C GLY A 87 26.22 -28.14 -15.92
N ASN A 88 25.46 -28.73 -16.86
CA ASN A 88 24.01 -28.59 -16.88
C ASN A 88 23.33 -29.78 -16.19
N LEU A 89 22.65 -29.50 -15.08
CA LEU A 89 21.57 -30.34 -14.55
C LEU A 89 20.38 -30.26 -15.52
N LEU A 90 20.39 -31.13 -16.53
CA LEU A 90 19.22 -31.35 -17.37
C LEU A 90 18.20 -32.15 -16.55
N LEU A 91 17.11 -31.52 -16.10
CA LEU A 91 15.98 -32.26 -15.53
C LEU A 91 15.38 -33.14 -16.63
N ASP A 92 15.51 -34.45 -16.45
CA ASP A 92 14.96 -35.45 -17.37
C ASP A 92 13.47 -35.67 -17.11
N LEU A 93 12.67 -34.87 -17.81
CA LEU A 93 11.20 -34.93 -17.78
C LEU A 93 10.62 -36.20 -18.43
N SER A 94 11.43 -37.09 -19.00
CA SER A 94 10.94 -38.33 -19.65
C SER A 94 10.31 -39.34 -18.70
N THR A 95 10.48 -39.16 -17.38
CA THR A 95 9.91 -40.02 -16.33
C THR A 95 8.66 -39.46 -15.65
N MET A 96 8.20 -38.26 -16.04
CA MET A 96 6.90 -37.76 -15.58
C MET A 96 5.79 -38.28 -16.51
N GLU A 97 4.93 -39.17 -16.00
CA GLU A 97 3.66 -39.44 -16.67
C GLU A 97 2.85 -38.14 -16.74
N PRO A 98 2.23 -37.81 -17.89
CA PRO A 98 1.37 -36.64 -17.99
C PRO A 98 0.14 -36.86 -17.13
N HIS A 99 0.10 -36.25 -15.95
CA HIS A 99 -1.12 -36.19 -15.15
C HIS A 99 -2.26 -35.68 -16.04
N PRO A 100 -3.41 -36.37 -16.07
CA PRO A 100 -4.54 -35.92 -16.87
C PRO A 100 -4.95 -34.54 -16.37
N SER A 101 -4.67 -33.53 -17.18
CA SER A 101 -5.22 -32.19 -16.96
C SER A 101 -6.73 -32.34 -16.85
N PRO A 102 -7.40 -31.85 -15.79
CA PRO A 102 -8.83 -32.04 -15.64
C PRO A 102 -9.51 -31.45 -16.87
N THR A 103 -10.15 -32.33 -17.64
CA THR A 103 -10.86 -31.99 -18.88
C THR A 103 -12.14 -31.25 -18.52
N HIS A 104 -11.98 -29.97 -18.14
CA HIS A 104 -13.07 -29.05 -17.89
C HIS A 104 -13.76 -28.70 -19.22
N SER A 105 -14.60 -29.63 -19.67
CA SER A 105 -15.72 -29.40 -20.61
C SER A 105 -16.86 -28.58 -19.97
N GLY A 106 -16.56 -27.82 -18.92
CA GLY A 106 -17.44 -26.81 -18.37
C GLY A 106 -17.42 -25.57 -19.26
N LYS A 107 -18.60 -24.95 -19.46
CA LYS A 107 -18.67 -23.62 -20.07
C LYS A 107 -17.77 -22.67 -19.27
N LYS A 108 -16.77 -22.06 -19.91
CA LYS A 108 -15.96 -20.99 -19.27
C LYS A 108 -16.93 -19.90 -18.82
N ILE A 109 -17.08 -19.73 -17.51
CA ILE A 109 -17.89 -18.67 -16.93
C ILE A 109 -17.21 -17.34 -17.27
N ASP A 110 -17.97 -16.42 -17.86
CA ASP A 110 -17.50 -15.05 -18.05
C ASP A 110 -17.57 -14.29 -16.71
N TYR A 111 -16.42 -14.15 -16.06
CA TYR A 111 -16.29 -13.44 -14.80
C TYR A 111 -16.35 -11.91 -14.93
N ALA A 112 -16.41 -11.34 -16.15
CA ALA A 112 -16.62 -9.89 -16.31
C ALA A 112 -17.97 -9.44 -15.71
N ASN A 113 -18.98 -10.31 -15.76
CA ASN A 113 -20.33 -10.06 -15.29
C ASN A 113 -20.63 -10.61 -13.87
N VAL A 114 -19.64 -11.23 -13.21
CA VAL A 114 -19.82 -11.91 -11.90
C VAL A 114 -19.35 -11.03 -10.76
N CYS A 115 -20.25 -10.73 -9.83
CA CYS A 115 -19.95 -10.16 -8.51
C CYS A 115 -19.53 -11.29 -7.55
N SER A 116 -18.23 -11.52 -7.41
CA SER A 116 -17.71 -12.65 -6.63
C SER A 116 -17.74 -12.34 -5.12
N ARG A 117 -18.57 -13.05 -4.37
CA ARG A 117 -18.61 -12.99 -2.89
C ARG A 117 -17.40 -13.71 -2.30
N VAL A 118 -16.54 -13.00 -1.57
CA VAL A 118 -15.32 -13.54 -0.92
C VAL A 118 -15.55 -13.83 0.57
N THR A 119 -16.35 -12.99 1.24
CA THR A 119 -16.82 -13.19 2.62
C THR A 119 -18.30 -12.81 2.71
N ASP A 120 -18.87 -12.72 3.91
CA ASP A 120 -20.27 -12.30 4.09
C ASP A 120 -20.51 -10.82 3.76
N PHE A 121 -19.45 -10.01 3.78
CA PHE A 121 -19.47 -8.55 3.60
C PHE A 121 -18.52 -8.08 2.49
N LEU A 122 -17.57 -8.89 2.00
CA LEU A 122 -16.58 -8.49 0.98
C LEU A 122 -16.84 -9.18 -0.37
N TYR A 123 -16.93 -8.38 -1.42
CA TYR A 123 -17.17 -8.81 -2.80
C TYR A 123 -16.12 -8.23 -3.74
N VAL A 124 -15.78 -8.94 -4.82
CA VAL A 124 -14.76 -8.54 -5.80
C VAL A 124 -15.30 -8.66 -7.23
N GLY A 125 -15.00 -7.68 -8.09
CA GLY A 125 -15.42 -7.71 -9.50
C GLY A 125 -14.68 -6.71 -10.38
N GLY A 126 -15.19 -6.57 -11.62
CA GLY A 126 -14.74 -5.58 -12.60
C GLY A 126 -15.77 -4.45 -12.79
N ALA A 127 -15.40 -3.44 -13.56
CA ALA A 127 -16.21 -2.24 -13.81
C ALA A 127 -17.57 -2.54 -14.46
N VAL A 128 -17.66 -3.62 -15.25
CA VAL A 128 -18.92 -4.12 -15.83
C VAL A 128 -19.97 -4.50 -14.77
N VAL A 129 -19.54 -4.91 -13.57
CA VAL A 129 -20.43 -5.10 -12.41
C VAL A 129 -20.65 -3.80 -11.65
N ALA A 130 -19.61 -2.95 -11.53
CA ALA A 130 -19.71 -1.64 -10.89
C ALA A 130 -20.75 -0.72 -11.57
N ALA A 131 -20.93 -0.85 -12.88
CA ALA A 131 -21.92 -0.12 -13.67
C ALA A 131 -23.36 -0.68 -13.58
N LYS A 132 -23.62 -1.73 -12.77
CA LYS A 132 -24.93 -2.41 -12.68
C LYS A 132 -25.57 -2.23 -11.31
N HIS A 133 -26.31 -1.13 -11.16
CA HIS A 133 -27.06 -0.79 -9.95
C HIS A 133 -27.87 -1.96 -9.37
N GLU A 134 -28.65 -2.66 -10.21
CA GLU A 134 -29.48 -3.81 -9.78
C GLU A 134 -28.65 -4.98 -9.23
N THR A 135 -27.45 -5.23 -9.78
CA THR A 135 -26.56 -6.29 -9.32
C THR A 135 -25.96 -5.94 -7.95
N LEU A 136 -25.57 -4.67 -7.77
CA LEU A 136 -25.04 -4.16 -6.50
C LEU A 136 -26.12 -4.21 -5.40
N LEU A 137 -27.33 -3.71 -5.68
CA LEU A 137 -28.47 -3.79 -4.76
C LEU A 137 -28.88 -5.23 -4.46
N GLY A 138 -28.92 -6.11 -5.46
CA GLY A 138 -29.29 -7.52 -5.29
C GLY A 138 -28.34 -8.30 -4.37
N HIS A 139 -27.09 -7.88 -4.25
CA HIS A 139 -26.15 -8.42 -3.27
C HIS A 139 -26.18 -7.68 -1.91
N GLY A 140 -26.86 -6.55 -1.81
CA GLY A 140 -26.89 -5.67 -0.63
C GLY A 140 -25.59 -4.89 -0.45
N ILE A 141 -24.93 -4.50 -1.55
CA ILE A 141 -23.76 -3.62 -1.51
C ILE A 141 -24.19 -2.24 -0.99
N THR A 142 -23.31 -1.64 -0.19
CA THR A 142 -23.52 -0.33 0.48
C THR A 142 -22.31 0.58 0.30
N HIS A 143 -21.12 -0.02 0.16
CA HIS A 143 -19.84 0.65 0.05
C HIS A 143 -19.09 0.09 -1.16
N ILE A 144 -18.34 0.93 -1.88
CA ILE A 144 -17.63 0.55 -3.10
C ILE A 144 -16.20 1.08 -3.05
N ILE A 145 -15.23 0.20 -3.25
CA ILE A 145 -13.82 0.59 -3.46
C ILE A 145 -13.52 0.54 -4.96
N ASN A 146 -13.24 1.70 -5.55
CA ASN A 146 -12.87 1.83 -6.95
C ASN A 146 -11.34 1.87 -7.08
N CYS A 147 -10.71 0.70 -7.26
CA CYS A 147 -9.26 0.56 -7.47
C CYS A 147 -8.77 1.04 -8.87
N ALA A 148 -9.57 1.80 -9.62
CA ALA A 148 -9.26 2.21 -10.98
C ALA A 148 -9.78 3.61 -11.32
N GLY A 149 -9.89 4.53 -10.35
CA GLY A 149 -10.53 5.84 -10.50
C GLY A 149 -10.01 6.69 -11.66
N THR A 150 -8.75 6.52 -12.08
CA THR A 150 -8.16 7.20 -13.25
C THR A 150 -8.79 6.80 -14.60
N VAL A 151 -9.48 5.66 -14.67
CA VAL A 151 -10.01 5.08 -15.93
C VAL A 151 -11.43 4.53 -15.82
N THR A 152 -12.00 4.45 -14.62
CA THR A 152 -13.40 4.06 -14.39
C THR A 152 -14.03 5.00 -13.38
N PRO A 153 -15.16 5.65 -13.72
CA PRO A 153 -15.83 6.57 -12.81
C PRO A 153 -16.52 5.82 -11.66
N ASP A 154 -16.86 6.56 -10.62
CA ASP A 154 -17.82 6.10 -9.62
C ASP A 154 -19.23 6.20 -10.23
N TYR A 155 -19.80 5.07 -10.63
CA TYR A 155 -21.03 5.03 -11.43
C TYR A 155 -22.29 5.53 -10.68
N PHE A 156 -22.32 5.46 -9.35
CA PHE A 156 -23.51 5.71 -8.54
C PHE A 156 -23.18 6.47 -7.23
N PRO A 157 -22.48 7.63 -7.29
CA PRO A 157 -21.84 8.26 -6.12
C PRO A 157 -22.84 8.77 -5.07
N HIS A 158 -24.12 8.94 -5.44
CA HIS A 158 -25.19 9.35 -4.54
C HIS A 158 -25.95 8.17 -3.88
N LEU A 159 -25.59 6.91 -4.20
CA LEU A 159 -26.32 5.70 -3.78
C LEU A 159 -25.46 4.75 -2.92
N PHE A 160 -24.13 4.81 -3.04
CA PHE A 160 -23.19 4.03 -2.24
C PHE A 160 -22.13 4.97 -1.66
N SER A 161 -21.53 4.59 -0.52
CA SER A 161 -20.31 5.24 -0.05
C SER A 161 -19.14 4.75 -0.91
N TYR A 162 -18.37 5.67 -1.49
CA TYR A 162 -17.23 5.35 -2.35
C TYR A 162 -15.90 5.63 -1.66
N TYR A 163 -14.91 4.79 -1.97
CA TYR A 163 -13.51 5.03 -1.69
C TYR A 163 -12.71 4.79 -2.97
N HIS A 164 -12.26 5.86 -3.62
CA HIS A 164 -11.64 5.81 -4.94
C HIS A 164 -10.12 5.80 -4.85
N LEU A 165 -9.47 5.08 -5.77
CA LEU A 165 -8.02 4.91 -5.82
C LEU A 165 -7.51 4.98 -7.25
N ARG A 166 -6.57 5.90 -7.51
CA ARG A 166 -5.97 6.18 -8.82
C ARG A 166 -4.83 5.20 -9.20
N LEU A 167 -5.06 3.89 -9.01
CA LEU A 167 -4.03 2.85 -9.18
C LEU A 167 -3.84 2.42 -10.65
N ARG A 168 -2.58 2.41 -11.10
CA ARG A 168 -2.16 1.77 -12.37
C ARG A 168 -2.00 0.26 -12.18
N ASP A 169 -2.34 -0.54 -13.20
CA ASP A 169 -2.14 -1.99 -13.18
C ASP A 169 -0.74 -2.35 -13.69
N HIS A 170 0.28 -1.91 -12.96
CA HIS A 170 1.68 -2.02 -13.37
C HIS A 170 2.55 -2.52 -12.22
N ALA A 171 3.60 -3.27 -12.52
CA ALA A 171 4.47 -3.87 -11.49
C ALA A 171 5.20 -2.84 -10.60
N THR A 172 5.37 -1.60 -11.09
CA THR A 172 5.97 -0.49 -10.35
C THR A 172 4.96 0.39 -9.61
N GLN A 173 3.66 0.09 -9.67
CA GLN A 173 2.67 0.79 -8.85
C GLN A 173 2.83 0.30 -7.41
N ASP A 174 3.22 1.20 -6.50
CA ASP A 174 3.09 0.98 -5.07
C ASP A 174 1.58 0.93 -4.73
N ILE A 175 1.10 -0.25 -4.36
CA ILE A 175 -0.27 -0.50 -3.91
C ILE A 175 -0.32 -0.67 -2.38
N HIS A 176 0.79 -1.05 -1.77
CA HIS A 176 0.94 -1.25 -0.32
C HIS A 176 0.59 0.02 0.46
N ARG A 177 0.98 1.21 -0.03
CA ARG A 177 0.71 2.50 0.65
C ARG A 177 -0.76 2.80 0.96
N HIS A 178 -1.69 2.10 0.32
CA HIS A 178 -3.14 2.28 0.49
C HIS A 178 -3.80 1.20 1.36
N PHE A 179 -3.08 0.14 1.75
CA PHE A 179 -3.64 -1.04 2.42
C PHE A 179 -4.43 -0.67 3.68
N TYR A 180 -3.81 0.03 4.63
CA TYR A 180 -4.44 0.30 5.93
C TYR A 180 -5.70 1.19 5.85
N ASN A 181 -5.73 2.17 4.93
CA ASN A 181 -6.94 2.98 4.69
C ASN A 181 -8.07 2.14 4.09
N VAL A 182 -7.72 1.26 3.13
CA VAL A 182 -8.68 0.30 2.55
C VAL A 182 -9.21 -0.66 3.61
N PHE A 183 -8.37 -1.14 4.53
CA PHE A 183 -8.81 -2.01 5.62
C PHE A 183 -9.78 -1.29 6.57
N HIS A 184 -9.45 -0.06 6.96
CA HIS A 184 -10.30 0.80 7.78
C HIS A 184 -11.67 1.04 7.12
N PHE A 185 -11.71 1.37 5.83
CA PHE A 185 -12.95 1.54 5.09
C PHE A 185 -13.79 0.25 5.06
N ILE A 186 -13.16 -0.91 4.84
CA ILE A 186 -13.88 -2.21 4.84
C ILE A 186 -14.43 -2.54 6.23
N ASP A 187 -13.69 -2.26 7.29
CA ASP A 187 -14.07 -2.57 8.66
C ASP A 187 -15.16 -1.64 9.21
N ALA A 188 -15.08 -0.34 8.93
CA ALA A 188 -16.14 0.61 9.26
C ALA A 188 -17.46 0.24 8.56
N ALA A 189 -17.40 -0.08 7.26
CA ALA A 189 -18.56 -0.54 6.50
C ALA A 189 -19.18 -1.83 7.09
N ARG A 190 -18.34 -2.79 7.45
CA ARG A 190 -18.73 -4.06 8.10
C ARG A 190 -19.39 -3.83 9.46
N GLU A 191 -18.83 -2.95 10.29
CA GLU A 191 -19.34 -2.64 11.63
C GLU A 191 -20.69 -1.94 11.59
N ALA A 192 -20.94 -1.15 10.55
CA ALA A 192 -22.26 -0.63 10.20
C ALA A 192 -23.21 -1.67 9.56
N ASN A 193 -22.90 -2.97 9.65
CA ASN A 193 -23.60 -4.10 9.00
C ASN A 193 -23.70 -4.00 7.46
N GLY A 194 -22.88 -3.15 6.84
CA GLY A 194 -22.80 -2.98 5.40
C GLY A 194 -21.99 -4.07 4.70
N LYS A 195 -22.01 -3.99 3.36
CA LYS A 195 -21.19 -4.80 2.45
C LYS A 195 -20.43 -3.93 1.46
N VAL A 196 -19.23 -4.37 1.15
CA VAL A 196 -18.22 -3.69 0.34
C VAL A 196 -17.97 -4.44 -0.95
N PHE A 197 -18.01 -3.72 -2.07
CA PHE A 197 -17.62 -4.22 -3.38
C PHE A 197 -16.33 -3.56 -3.85
N VAL A 198 -15.27 -4.35 -4.02
CA VAL A 198 -13.95 -3.89 -4.48
C VAL A 198 -13.83 -4.19 -5.98
N HIS A 199 -13.67 -3.16 -6.80
CA HIS A 199 -13.50 -3.34 -8.25
C HIS A 199 -12.28 -2.62 -8.82
N CYS A 200 -11.86 -3.09 -9.99
CA CYS A 200 -10.99 -2.36 -10.90
C CYS A 200 -11.61 -2.49 -12.30
N VAL A 201 -10.83 -2.33 -13.37
CA VAL A 201 -11.33 -2.50 -14.74
C VAL A 201 -11.89 -3.93 -14.97
N LYS A 202 -11.07 -4.98 -14.78
CA LYS A 202 -11.43 -6.38 -15.09
C LYS A 202 -11.72 -7.26 -13.86
N GLY A 203 -11.38 -6.80 -12.67
CA GLY A 203 -11.42 -7.62 -11.46
C GLY A 203 -10.44 -8.78 -11.46
N ILE A 204 -9.25 -8.60 -12.04
CA ILE A 204 -8.22 -9.64 -12.20
C ILE A 204 -7.02 -9.38 -11.29
N SER A 205 -6.51 -8.14 -11.26
CA SER A 205 -5.28 -7.79 -10.54
C SER A 205 -5.51 -6.84 -9.36
N ARG A 206 -5.68 -5.52 -9.59
CA ARG A 206 -5.81 -4.49 -8.52
C ARG A 206 -6.84 -4.81 -7.43
N SER A 207 -8.12 -5.07 -7.76
CA SER A 207 -9.14 -5.33 -6.73
C SER A 207 -8.98 -6.66 -6.00
N PRO A 208 -8.62 -7.78 -6.65
CA PRO A 208 -8.16 -8.98 -5.96
C PRO A 208 -6.99 -8.74 -5.01
N THR A 209 -5.98 -7.95 -5.40
CA THR A 209 -4.83 -7.62 -4.54
C THR A 209 -5.27 -6.99 -3.23
N MET A 210 -6.17 -6.02 -3.28
CA MET A 210 -6.73 -5.38 -2.08
C MET A 210 -7.53 -6.35 -1.20
N ALA A 211 -8.34 -7.23 -1.81
CA ALA A 211 -9.07 -8.24 -1.06
C ALA A 211 -8.14 -9.28 -0.40
N ILE A 212 -7.06 -9.68 -1.09
CA ILE A 212 -6.02 -10.58 -0.55
C ILE A 212 -5.33 -9.91 0.63
N ALA A 213 -4.86 -8.67 0.47
CA ALA A 213 -4.20 -7.91 1.52
C ALA A 213 -5.08 -7.80 2.79
N TYR A 214 -6.36 -7.48 2.60
CA TYR A 214 -7.32 -7.37 3.70
C TYR A 214 -7.53 -8.70 4.44
N LEU A 215 -7.64 -9.83 3.74
CA LEU A 215 -7.74 -11.15 4.37
C LEU A 215 -6.45 -11.52 5.13
N MET A 216 -5.28 -11.21 4.58
CA MET A 216 -3.99 -11.41 5.26
C MET A 216 -3.92 -10.61 6.57
N ALA A 217 -4.32 -9.33 6.55
CA ALA A 217 -4.39 -8.50 7.76
C ALA A 217 -5.34 -9.11 8.79
N ARG A 218 -6.62 -9.24 8.41
CA ARG A 218 -7.73 -9.51 9.32
C ARG A 218 -7.78 -10.95 9.84
N GLU A 219 -7.40 -11.92 9.03
CA GLU A 219 -7.49 -13.35 9.37
C GLU A 219 -6.10 -13.95 9.67
N GLN A 220 -5.06 -13.10 9.74
CA GLN A 220 -3.67 -13.46 10.02
C GLN A 220 -3.15 -14.58 9.09
N LEU A 221 -3.64 -14.59 7.84
CA LEU A 221 -3.20 -15.48 6.79
C LEU A 221 -1.92 -14.95 6.15
N GLY A 222 -1.02 -15.86 5.80
CA GLY A 222 0.03 -15.57 4.83
C GLY A 222 -0.54 -15.41 3.41
N LEU A 223 0.28 -14.93 2.49
CA LEU A 223 -0.10 -14.61 1.11
C LEU A 223 -0.82 -15.78 0.41
N TYR A 224 -0.21 -16.98 0.38
CA TYR A 224 -0.74 -18.08 -0.41
C TYR A 224 -2.14 -18.55 0.06
N PRO A 225 -2.41 -18.81 1.36
CA PRO A 225 -3.78 -19.09 1.83
C PRO A 225 -4.81 -17.99 1.52
N ALA A 226 -4.45 -16.72 1.67
CA ALA A 226 -5.36 -15.61 1.37
C ALA A 226 -5.67 -15.51 -0.14
N LEU A 227 -4.65 -15.68 -0.97
CA LEU A 227 -4.75 -15.71 -2.43
C LEU A 227 -5.61 -16.87 -2.94
N GLU A 228 -5.44 -18.08 -2.39
CA GLU A 228 -6.32 -19.21 -2.70
C GLU A 228 -7.77 -18.98 -2.23
N ARG A 229 -7.98 -18.31 -1.09
CA ARG A 229 -9.33 -17.98 -0.60
C ARG A 229 -10.08 -17.01 -1.53
N VAL A 230 -9.41 -15.99 -2.06
CA VAL A 230 -10.02 -15.12 -3.10
C VAL A 230 -10.20 -15.89 -4.41
N ARG A 231 -9.23 -16.73 -4.81
CA ARG A 231 -9.31 -17.55 -6.03
C ARG A 231 -10.46 -18.54 -6.03
N ALA A 232 -10.78 -19.15 -4.88
CA ALA A 232 -11.94 -20.04 -4.74
C ALA A 232 -13.27 -19.33 -5.08
N SER A 233 -13.38 -18.04 -4.78
CA SER A 233 -14.56 -17.20 -5.09
C SER A 233 -14.49 -16.56 -6.49
N ARG A 234 -13.28 -16.43 -7.04
CA ARG A 234 -13.02 -15.83 -8.36
C ARG A 234 -11.80 -16.49 -9.03
N PRO A 235 -11.97 -17.63 -9.73
CA PRO A 235 -10.86 -18.35 -10.38
C PRO A 235 -10.02 -17.57 -11.39
N VAL A 236 -10.50 -16.42 -11.88
CA VAL A 236 -9.79 -15.56 -12.86
C VAL A 236 -8.85 -14.53 -12.23
N ILE A 237 -8.63 -14.55 -10.91
CA ILE A 237 -7.67 -13.61 -10.31
C ILE A 237 -6.23 -13.95 -10.71
N ASP A 238 -5.52 -12.90 -11.11
CA ASP A 238 -4.13 -12.92 -11.50
C ASP A 238 -3.52 -11.54 -11.18
N PRO A 239 -3.20 -11.26 -9.89
CA PRO A 239 -2.44 -10.08 -9.50
C PRO A 239 -1.12 -9.99 -10.26
N ASN A 240 -0.78 -8.81 -10.76
CA ASN A 240 0.48 -8.64 -11.47
C ASN A 240 1.69 -8.96 -10.56
N ALA A 241 2.82 -9.35 -11.15
CA ALA A 241 3.98 -9.84 -10.40
C ALA A 241 4.52 -8.83 -9.36
N GLY A 242 4.41 -7.52 -9.61
CA GLY A 242 4.83 -6.49 -8.65
C GLY A 242 3.90 -6.38 -7.44
N PHE A 243 2.60 -6.64 -7.62
CA PHE A 243 1.64 -6.73 -6.52
C PHE A 243 1.83 -8.01 -5.70
N ILE A 244 2.09 -9.15 -6.36
CA ILE A 244 2.48 -10.39 -5.66
C ILE A 244 3.74 -10.18 -4.84
N PHE A 245 4.75 -9.49 -5.39
CA PHE A 245 5.98 -9.15 -4.69
C PHE A 245 5.71 -8.27 -3.46
N GLN A 246 4.99 -7.15 -3.61
CA GLN A 246 4.63 -6.27 -2.47
C GLN A 246 3.82 -6.99 -1.39
N LEU A 247 2.87 -7.87 -1.76
CA LEU A 247 2.14 -8.69 -0.78
C LEU A 247 3.08 -9.66 -0.04
N ASN A 248 4.05 -10.26 -0.72
CA ASN A 248 5.00 -11.20 -0.13
C ASN A 248 6.02 -10.48 0.78
N GLU A 249 6.49 -9.29 0.38
CA GLU A 249 7.29 -8.42 1.23
C GLU A 249 6.52 -8.06 2.50
N TRP A 250 5.29 -7.56 2.37
CA TRP A 250 4.47 -7.20 3.53
C TRP A 250 4.16 -8.38 4.45
N ASP A 251 3.88 -9.59 3.92
CA ASP A 251 3.78 -10.82 4.72
C ASP A 251 5.08 -11.11 5.48
N SER A 252 6.21 -11.06 4.78
CA SER A 252 7.55 -11.27 5.37
C SER A 252 7.85 -10.25 6.48
N LEU A 253 7.44 -9.00 6.29
CA LEU A 253 7.62 -7.91 7.25
C LEU A 253 6.76 -8.08 8.49
N ARG A 254 5.49 -8.47 8.36
CA ARG A 254 4.62 -8.78 9.50
C ARG A 254 5.15 -9.94 10.34
N GLN A 255 5.83 -10.89 9.72
CA GLN A 255 6.54 -11.98 10.41
C GLN A 255 7.86 -11.51 11.06
N GLN A 256 8.55 -10.52 10.47
CA GLN A 256 9.87 -10.04 10.90
C GLN A 256 9.84 -8.82 11.84
N ALA A 257 8.74 -8.08 11.93
CA ALA A 257 8.60 -6.85 12.74
C ALA A 257 8.88 -7.04 14.25
N ARG A 258 8.89 -8.29 14.73
CA ARG A 258 9.33 -8.65 16.10
C ARG A 258 10.85 -8.68 16.31
N LYS A 259 11.65 -8.57 15.25
CA LYS A 259 13.11 -8.80 15.25
C LYS A 259 13.94 -7.62 14.75
N GLN A 260 13.31 -6.63 14.14
CA GLN A 260 13.98 -5.49 13.52
C GLN A 260 13.17 -4.22 13.70
N VAL A 261 13.86 -3.09 13.75
CA VAL A 261 13.23 -1.77 13.66
C VAL A 261 12.48 -1.65 12.33
N THR A 262 11.24 -1.16 12.40
CA THR A 262 10.38 -0.93 11.24
C THR A 262 10.14 0.57 11.11
N ILE A 263 10.47 1.13 9.95
CA ILE A 263 10.35 2.58 9.67
C ILE A 263 9.40 2.77 8.49
N PHE A 264 8.38 3.61 8.62
CA PHE A 264 7.51 4.02 7.51
C PHE A 264 7.58 5.52 7.28
N ARG A 265 7.70 5.97 6.03
CA ARG A 265 7.48 7.38 5.68
C ARG A 265 5.99 7.63 5.54
N ILE A 266 5.52 8.76 6.04
CA ILE A 266 4.13 9.20 5.86
C ILE A 266 4.07 10.28 4.78
N GLU A 267 3.16 10.10 3.84
CA GLU A 267 2.73 11.14 2.88
C GLU A 267 1.23 11.44 3.13
N ALA A 268 0.79 12.66 2.85
CA ALA A 268 -0.63 12.98 2.79
C ALA A 268 -1.18 12.61 1.40
N SER A 269 -2.39 12.05 1.32
CA SER A 269 -3.09 11.98 0.04
C SER A 269 -3.53 13.38 -0.37
N PHE A 270 -3.07 13.86 -1.53
CA PHE A 270 -3.61 15.03 -2.18
C PHE A 270 -4.74 14.60 -3.11
N SER A 271 -5.93 15.15 -2.93
CA SER A 271 -6.96 15.20 -3.96
C SER A 271 -6.61 16.32 -4.92
N ASP A 272 -6.51 16.00 -6.22
CA ASP A 272 -6.41 17.02 -7.28
C ASP A 272 -7.78 17.64 -7.62
N ASP A 273 -8.86 17.12 -7.01
CA ASP A 273 -10.25 17.38 -7.37
C ASP A 273 -10.90 18.33 -6.34
N ASP A 274 -10.96 19.63 -6.66
CA ASP A 274 -11.57 20.73 -5.88
C ASP A 274 -13.12 20.66 -5.85
N ASP A 275 -13.71 19.47 -5.75
CA ASP A 275 -15.16 19.23 -5.87
C ASP A 275 -15.92 19.35 -4.53
N GLY A 276 -15.29 19.93 -3.50
CA GLY A 276 -15.97 20.50 -2.33
C GLY A 276 -16.71 19.52 -1.40
N ALA A 277 -16.49 18.21 -1.54
CA ALA A 277 -17.07 17.18 -0.68
C ALA A 277 -16.05 16.71 0.35
N ASP A 278 -16.08 17.30 1.57
CA ASP A 278 -15.39 16.90 2.81
C ASP A 278 -14.27 15.84 2.67
N ASP A 279 -13.19 16.18 1.96
CA ASP A 279 -12.11 15.24 1.66
C ASP A 279 -11.21 15.08 2.90
N GLU A 280 -11.49 14.05 3.71
CA GLU A 280 -10.58 13.64 4.78
C GLU A 280 -9.28 13.12 4.16
N SER A 281 -8.26 13.99 4.08
CA SER A 281 -6.92 13.61 3.61
C SER A 281 -6.42 12.36 4.34
N HIS A 282 -6.30 11.25 3.63
CA HIS A 282 -5.91 9.96 4.20
C HIS A 282 -4.39 9.78 4.18
N PRO A 283 -3.79 9.22 5.24
CA PRO A 283 -2.35 9.04 5.30
C PRO A 283 -1.88 7.89 4.41
N LEU A 284 -0.89 8.14 3.56
CA LEU A 284 -0.22 7.12 2.77
C LEU A 284 1.00 6.61 3.56
N ILE A 285 1.07 5.29 3.79
CA ILE A 285 2.09 4.65 4.63
C ILE A 285 3.10 3.95 3.74
N ILE A 286 4.29 4.53 3.59
CA ILE A 286 5.28 4.10 2.58
C ILE A 286 6.46 3.39 3.24
N GLY A 287 6.90 2.32 2.60
CA GLY A 287 7.97 1.45 3.07
C GLY A 287 7.43 0.07 3.51
N PRO A 288 8.10 -0.60 4.43
CA PRO A 288 9.09 -0.05 5.36
C PRO A 288 10.44 0.26 4.72
N MET A 289 11.18 1.14 5.38
CA MET A 289 12.49 1.65 5.01
C MET A 289 13.55 1.10 5.96
N THR A 290 14.80 1.00 5.51
CA THR A 290 15.92 0.65 6.39
C THR A 290 16.41 1.88 7.17
N PRO A 291 17.03 1.71 8.36
CA PRO A 291 17.55 2.85 9.13
C PRO A 291 18.53 3.73 8.36
N GLN A 292 19.34 3.14 7.46
CA GLN A 292 20.30 3.88 6.62
C GLN A 292 19.63 4.82 5.61
N GLN A 293 18.30 4.71 5.39
CA GLN A 293 17.53 5.66 4.58
C GLN A 293 16.96 6.81 5.41
N LEU A 294 17.02 6.73 6.74
CA LEU A 294 16.56 7.77 7.66
C LEU A 294 17.75 8.54 8.28
N VAL A 295 18.79 7.82 8.73
CA VAL A 295 19.89 8.39 9.50
C VAL A 295 21.25 8.28 8.80
N SER A 296 22.07 9.31 8.98
CA SER A 296 23.52 9.26 8.74
C SER A 296 24.23 9.01 10.06
N ILE A 297 25.10 8.00 10.09
CA ILE A 297 25.94 7.69 11.25
C ILE A 297 27.37 8.08 10.88
N SER A 298 27.90 9.12 11.54
CA SER A 298 29.32 9.47 11.50
C SER A 298 30.01 9.04 12.79
N PRO A 299 31.36 8.96 12.83
CA PRO A 299 32.10 8.57 14.04
C PRO A 299 31.93 9.53 15.23
N GLU A 300 31.42 10.75 15.00
CA GLU A 300 31.28 11.80 16.02
C GLU A 300 29.81 12.10 16.37
N VAL A 301 28.88 11.91 15.41
CA VAL A 301 27.46 12.25 15.56
C VAL A 301 26.59 11.32 14.69
N ALA A 302 25.48 10.82 15.23
CA ALA A 302 24.37 10.28 14.45
C ALA A 302 23.30 11.37 14.25
N THR A 303 22.81 11.55 13.02
CA THR A 303 21.77 12.54 12.69
C THR A 303 20.74 11.96 11.73
N VAL A 304 19.49 12.43 11.80
CA VAL A 304 18.52 12.20 10.72
C VAL A 304 18.95 13.05 9.53
N LEU A 305 18.84 12.52 8.31
CA LEU A 305 19.29 13.21 7.10
C LEU A 305 18.53 14.53 6.90
N ASP A 306 19.23 15.62 6.58
CA ASP A 306 18.62 16.95 6.40
C ASP A 306 17.57 17.00 5.28
N GLU A 307 17.63 16.08 4.30
CA GLU A 307 16.60 15.93 3.26
C GLU A 307 15.19 15.62 3.83
N HIS A 308 15.11 15.12 5.07
CA HIS A 308 13.88 14.76 5.75
C HIS A 308 13.23 15.89 6.57
N HIS A 309 13.74 17.13 6.48
CA HIS A 309 13.26 18.29 7.26
C HIS A 309 11.75 18.61 7.12
N GLU A 310 11.11 18.26 6.00
CA GLU A 310 9.65 18.43 5.79
C GLU A 310 8.85 17.12 5.99
N SER A 311 9.50 16.01 6.36
CA SER A 311 8.89 14.67 6.36
C SER A 311 8.44 14.18 7.75
N CYS A 312 7.50 13.22 7.76
CA CYS A 312 7.12 12.45 8.94
C CYS A 312 7.50 10.97 8.77
N PHE A 313 8.00 10.35 9.84
CA PHE A 313 8.30 8.92 9.88
C PHE A 313 7.71 8.26 11.11
N VAL A 314 7.11 7.09 10.94
CA VAL A 314 6.76 6.18 12.02
C VAL A 314 7.94 5.25 12.25
N VAL A 315 8.46 5.22 13.47
CA VAL A 315 9.55 4.32 13.90
C VAL A 315 9.02 3.39 14.97
N LEU A 316 9.19 2.08 14.77
CA LEU A 316 8.80 1.02 15.69
C LEU A 316 9.98 0.08 15.99
N SER A 317 10.16 -0.30 17.25
CA SER A 317 10.91 -1.49 17.67
C SER A 317 10.08 -2.29 18.66
N MET A 318 9.71 -3.52 18.28
CA MET A 318 8.92 -4.43 19.13
C MET A 318 9.72 -5.04 20.27
N ASP A 319 11.04 -5.15 20.11
CA ASP A 319 11.99 -5.70 21.07
C ASP A 319 12.27 -4.72 22.23
N THR A 320 12.35 -3.42 21.96
CA THR A 320 12.43 -2.37 23.00
C THR A 320 11.05 -1.83 23.44
N ASN A 321 9.97 -2.28 22.78
CA ASN A 321 8.61 -1.74 22.92
C ASN A 321 8.55 -0.22 22.66
N TYR A 322 9.39 0.27 21.75
CA TYR A 322 9.51 1.67 21.38
C TYR A 322 8.65 1.99 20.16
N CYS A 323 7.92 3.12 20.21
CA CYS A 323 7.12 3.59 19.09
C CYS A 323 7.06 5.12 19.06
N SER A 324 7.41 5.73 17.94
CA SER A 324 7.40 7.19 17.80
C SER A 324 7.01 7.66 16.40
N LEU A 325 6.29 8.78 16.33
CA LEU A 325 6.16 9.59 15.13
C LEU A 325 7.26 10.66 15.15
N TRP A 326 8.32 10.46 14.37
CA TRP A 326 9.33 11.48 14.12
C TRP A 326 8.81 12.52 13.11
N CYS A 327 9.10 13.78 13.38
CA CYS A 327 8.65 14.95 12.64
C CYS A 327 9.86 15.82 12.28
N GLY A 328 10.02 16.11 11.00
CA GLY A 328 11.03 17.05 10.50
C GLY A 328 10.87 18.46 11.11
N ARG A 329 11.92 19.28 10.97
CA ARG A 329 11.95 20.64 11.53
C ARG A 329 10.87 21.55 10.95
N ASP A 330 10.62 21.43 9.66
CA ASP A 330 9.81 22.34 8.84
C ASP A 330 8.53 21.63 8.34
N VAL A 331 8.14 20.53 9.00
CA VAL A 331 6.94 19.75 8.65
C VAL A 331 5.65 20.53 8.91
N SER A 332 4.68 20.39 8.00
CA SER A 332 3.36 21.02 8.16
C SER A 332 2.49 20.32 9.21
N ASP A 333 1.66 21.09 9.92
CA ASP A 333 0.66 20.56 10.88
C ASP A 333 -0.27 19.51 10.23
N SER A 334 -0.57 19.66 8.94
CA SER A 334 -1.37 18.70 8.17
C SER A 334 -0.67 17.34 8.02
N LEU A 335 0.64 17.34 7.70
CA LEU A 335 1.40 16.10 7.62
C LEU A 335 1.62 15.46 9.00
N VAL A 336 1.76 16.27 10.07
CA VAL A 336 1.78 15.77 11.46
C VAL A 336 0.43 15.13 11.83
N ALA A 337 -0.70 15.72 11.42
CA ALA A 337 -2.03 15.15 11.62
C ALA A 337 -2.21 13.82 10.85
N SER A 338 -1.75 13.79 9.60
CA SER A 338 -1.66 12.57 8.77
C SER A 338 -0.80 11.51 9.45
N GLY A 339 0.36 11.87 9.98
CA GLY A 339 1.23 10.99 10.76
C GLY A 339 0.54 10.39 11.99
N ARG A 340 -0.24 11.19 12.72
CA ARG A 340 -1.05 10.70 13.86
C ARG A 340 -2.19 9.79 13.41
N ALA A 341 -2.78 10.01 12.24
CA ALA A 341 -3.78 9.10 11.66
C ALA A 341 -3.12 7.76 11.22
N ALA A 342 -1.95 7.82 10.57
CA ALA A 342 -1.16 6.65 10.20
C ALA A 342 -0.81 5.78 11.40
N MET A 343 -0.39 6.40 12.51
CA MET A 343 -0.12 5.71 13.78
C MET A 343 -1.33 4.90 14.25
N ARG A 344 -2.53 5.49 14.26
CA ARG A 344 -3.76 4.79 14.70
C ARG A 344 -4.10 3.60 13.81
N LEU A 345 -3.91 3.74 12.49
CA LEU A 345 -4.11 2.65 11.54
C LEU A 345 -3.13 1.50 11.77
N LEU A 346 -1.84 1.80 11.93
CA LEU A 346 -0.82 0.80 12.26
C LEU A 346 -1.08 0.12 13.61
N GLN A 347 -1.50 0.87 14.63
CA GLN A 347 -1.93 0.34 15.93
C GLN A 347 -3.19 -0.53 15.88
N THR A 348 -4.02 -0.37 14.84
CA THR A 348 -5.25 -1.16 14.66
C THR A 348 -4.98 -2.47 13.91
N TYR A 349 -4.12 -2.43 12.89
CA TYR A 349 -3.92 -3.55 11.96
C TYR A 349 -2.64 -4.36 12.19
N GLU A 350 -1.65 -3.77 12.85
CA GLU A 350 -0.40 -4.43 13.21
C GLU A 350 -0.20 -4.40 14.74
N ALA A 351 0.72 -5.21 15.24
CA ALA A 351 0.91 -5.41 16.69
C ALA A 351 1.69 -4.26 17.38
N PHE A 352 1.45 -3.00 17.00
CA PHE A 352 2.18 -1.84 17.50
C PHE A 352 1.80 -1.47 18.95
N PRO A 353 2.71 -0.88 19.75
CA PRO A 353 2.40 -0.34 21.07
C PRO A 353 1.27 0.71 21.02
N LEU A 354 0.35 0.66 21.99
CA LEU A 354 -0.83 1.55 22.06
C LEU A 354 -0.46 3.03 22.32
N THR A 355 0.72 3.29 22.87
CA THR A 355 1.26 4.63 23.12
C THR A 355 2.45 4.89 22.21
N PHE A 356 2.51 6.10 21.65
CA PHE A 356 3.67 6.58 20.89
C PHE A 356 4.04 8.00 21.31
N GLU A 357 5.32 8.33 21.24
CA GLU A 357 5.78 9.71 21.39
C GLU A 357 5.85 10.43 20.04
N VAL A 358 5.80 11.76 20.07
CA VAL A 358 6.03 12.59 18.88
C VAL A 358 7.34 13.33 19.07
N VAL A 359 8.31 12.95 18.24
CA VAL A 359 9.70 13.42 18.32
C VAL A 359 9.90 14.47 17.24
N GLN A 360 10.46 15.64 17.61
CA GLN A 360 10.85 16.65 16.64
C GLN A 360 12.34 16.50 16.29
N SER A 361 12.69 16.83 15.05
CA SER A 361 14.07 16.92 14.58
C SER A 361 14.94 17.74 15.54
N GLY A 362 16.05 17.15 16.01
CA GLY A 362 16.97 17.76 16.98
C GLY A 362 16.51 17.64 18.45
N ARG A 363 15.47 16.85 18.73
CA ARG A 363 14.97 16.50 20.08
C ARG A 363 14.81 14.99 20.27
N GLU A 364 15.53 14.20 19.50
CA GLU A 364 15.54 12.75 19.56
C GLU A 364 16.09 12.23 20.91
N SER A 365 15.37 11.29 21.53
CA SER A 365 15.77 10.67 22.78
C SER A 365 16.95 9.70 22.59
N ALA A 366 17.70 9.42 23.66
CA ALA A 366 18.71 8.34 23.63
C ALA A 366 18.09 6.98 23.25
N THR A 367 16.81 6.76 23.61
CA THR A 367 16.05 5.58 23.21
C THR A 367 15.80 5.54 21.69
N PHE A 368 15.39 6.64 21.06
CA PHE A 368 15.27 6.74 19.60
C PHE A 368 16.59 6.32 18.92
N TRP A 369 17.72 6.89 19.35
CA TRP A 369 19.03 6.56 18.77
C TRP A 369 19.43 5.10 18.99
N SER A 370 19.16 4.53 20.17
CA SER A 370 19.41 3.10 20.41
C SER A 370 18.59 2.17 19.51
N VAL A 371 17.46 2.63 18.97
CA VAL A 371 16.58 1.87 18.08
C VAL A 371 16.98 2.01 16.61
N VAL A 372 17.30 3.23 16.15
CA VAL A 372 17.65 3.47 14.73
C VAL A 372 19.15 3.33 14.43
N ALA A 373 20.01 3.47 15.43
CA ALA A 373 21.47 3.47 15.31
C ALA A 373 22.15 2.80 16.52
N PRO A 374 21.86 1.51 16.85
CA PRO A 374 22.39 0.82 18.03
C PRO A 374 23.92 0.69 18.08
N GLU A 375 24.61 0.84 16.94
CA GLU A 375 26.07 0.79 16.84
C GLU A 375 26.74 2.17 16.95
N ALA A 376 25.96 3.26 17.02
CA ALA A 376 26.50 4.59 17.23
C ALA A 376 26.76 4.80 18.73
N ASP A 377 28.02 5.11 19.09
CA ASP A 377 28.40 5.57 20.43
C ASP A 377 27.94 7.03 20.60
N VAL A 378 26.63 7.22 20.73
CA VAL A 378 26.01 8.55 20.79
C VAL A 378 26.32 9.18 22.14
N GLY A 379 27.45 9.89 22.20
CA GLY A 379 27.87 10.68 23.34
C GLY A 379 26.81 11.72 23.70
N VAL A 380 25.96 11.38 24.67
CA VAL A 380 24.91 12.24 25.19
C VAL A 380 25.58 13.52 25.72
N ARG A 381 25.23 14.66 25.13
CA ARG A 381 25.53 15.96 25.73
C ARG A 381 24.56 16.18 26.88
N ASP A 382 24.99 15.79 28.08
CA ASP A 382 24.37 16.22 29.32
C ASP A 382 24.48 17.75 29.42
N ASP A 383 23.42 18.47 29.04
CA ASP A 383 23.31 19.92 29.19
C ASP A 383 22.89 20.28 30.63
N ASP A 384 23.71 19.88 31.60
CA ASP A 384 23.56 20.23 33.02
C ASP A 384 24.68 21.21 33.43
N GLY A 385 24.62 22.41 32.85
CA GLY A 385 25.54 23.51 33.13
C GLY A 385 25.29 24.18 34.49
N ALA A 386 25.82 23.63 35.58
CA ALA A 386 25.91 24.31 36.88
C ALA A 386 27.38 24.56 37.28
N ALA A 387 27.82 25.81 37.24
CA ALA A 387 29.23 26.17 37.36
C ALA A 387 29.75 26.23 38.81
N THR A 388 30.87 25.53 39.08
CA THR A 388 31.85 25.95 40.10
C THR A 388 33.27 25.75 39.59
N ARG A 389 33.95 26.82 39.16
CA ARG A 389 35.40 26.83 39.01
C ARG A 389 36.04 26.99 40.40
N GLY A 390 36.57 25.90 40.95
CA GLY A 390 37.54 25.92 42.05
C GLY A 390 38.93 25.68 41.48
N ASP A 391 39.78 26.72 41.49
CA ASP A 391 41.21 26.58 41.23
C ASP A 391 41.87 25.94 42.47
N ASP A 392 42.53 24.80 42.31
CA ASP A 392 43.45 24.27 43.32
C ASP A 392 44.58 23.48 42.64
N ARG A 393 45.73 24.13 42.45
CA ARG A 393 47.00 23.48 42.11
C ARG A 393 47.88 23.38 43.37
N PRO A 394 48.29 22.18 43.81
CA PRO A 394 49.30 22.06 44.85
C PRO A 394 50.69 22.29 44.25
N SER A 395 51.30 23.44 44.58
CA SER A 395 52.72 23.71 44.30
C SER A 395 53.61 23.07 45.37
N SER A 396 54.27 21.96 45.06
CA SER A 396 55.31 21.38 45.94
C SER A 396 56.70 21.89 45.54
N CYS A 397 57.27 22.77 46.36
CA CYS A 397 58.62 23.30 46.17
C CYS A 397 59.70 22.23 46.40
N LEU A 398 60.70 22.18 45.53
CA LEU A 398 62.00 21.56 45.81
C LEU A 398 63.01 22.66 46.16
N SER A 399 63.78 22.45 47.22
CA SER A 399 64.96 23.26 47.57
C SER A 399 66.07 22.36 48.12
N PRO A 400 67.35 22.70 47.93
CA PRO A 400 68.40 21.69 47.78
C PRO A 400 69.31 21.49 48.99
N SER A 401 69.98 20.34 49.03
CA SER A 401 71.32 20.10 49.61
C SER A 401 71.90 18.84 49.00
#